data_AF-A0A1G1KGI8-F1
#
_entry.id   AF-A0A1G1KGI8-F1
#
_cell.length_a   1.000
_cell.length_b   1.000
_cell.length_c   1.000
_cell.angle_alpha   90.00
_cell.angle_beta   90.00
_cell.angle_gamma   90.00
#
_symmetry.space_group_name_H-M   'P 1'
#
loop_
_entity.id
_entity.type
_entity.pdbx_description
1 polymer ?
#
loop_
_entity_poly.entity_id
_entity_poly.type
_entity_poly.pdbx_seq_one_letter_code
_entity_poly.pdbx_strand_id
1 'polypeptide(L)'
;MTLDDVLAKVRSFDCHLVEVTGGEPLHQPEVFTLIERLCADGYEVLVETSGAIDITPVDSRAHIIMDVKCPGSGMMDRMDWKNLDRLAGKDEIKFVLKDRTDYEFARTTITRHRLAERCPVLFSPSFGELDPRQLSEWVLDDKLPVRIQLQLHKFIWDPHMKGV
;
A
#
# COMPACT_ATOMS: atom_id res chain seq x y z
N MET A 1 -22.00 -6.42 -10.01
CA MET A 1 -21.21 -7.64 -10.31
C MET A 1 -21.22 -8.50 -9.08
N THR A 2 -21.41 -9.80 -9.25
CA THR A 2 -21.26 -10.79 -8.18
C THR A 2 -19.79 -11.11 -7.95
N LEU A 3 -19.47 -11.80 -6.85
CA LEU A 3 -18.11 -12.28 -6.59
C LEU A 3 -17.62 -13.23 -7.70
N ASP A 4 -18.49 -14.08 -8.22
CA ASP A 4 -18.17 -15.00 -9.30
C ASP A 4 -17.90 -14.28 -10.62
N ASP A 5 -18.63 -13.18 -10.90
CA ASP A 5 -18.35 -12.34 -12.07
C ASP A 5 -16.95 -11.72 -12.00
N VAL A 6 -16.53 -11.28 -10.81
CA VAL A 6 -15.19 -10.72 -10.58
C VAL A 6 -14.12 -11.79 -10.81
N LEU A 7 -14.27 -12.98 -10.21
CA LEU A 7 -13.30 -14.07 -10.36
C LEU A 7 -13.20 -14.57 -11.81
N ALA A 8 -14.34 -14.70 -12.50
CA ALA A 8 -14.34 -15.04 -13.92
C ALA A 8 -13.62 -13.98 -14.76
N LYS A 9 -13.78 -12.69 -14.41
CA LYS A 9 -13.08 -11.61 -15.08
C LYS A 9 -11.58 -11.62 -14.80
N VAL A 10 -11.16 -11.84 -13.55
CA VAL A 10 -9.75 -11.98 -13.18
C VAL A 10 -9.08 -13.10 -13.97
N ARG A 11 -9.70 -14.28 -14.03
CA ARG A 11 -9.21 -15.43 -14.81
C ARG A 11 -9.05 -15.13 -16.30
N SER A 12 -9.80 -14.17 -16.85
CA SER A 12 -9.69 -13.80 -18.27
C SER A 12 -8.45 -12.99 -18.64
N PHE A 13 -7.75 -12.41 -17.65
CA PHE A 13 -6.56 -11.59 -17.89
C PHE A 13 -5.25 -12.40 -17.99
N ASP A 14 -5.28 -13.70 -17.68
CA ASP A 14 -4.10 -14.59 -17.70
C ASP A 14 -2.89 -14.02 -16.94
N CYS A 15 -3.17 -13.36 -15.81
CA CYS A 15 -2.17 -12.76 -14.93
C CYS A 15 -2.22 -13.42 -13.57
N HIS A 16 -1.08 -13.96 -13.12
CA HIS A 16 -0.98 -14.68 -11.84
C HIS A 16 -0.99 -13.75 -10.62
N LEU A 17 -0.52 -12.52 -10.79
CA LEU A 17 -0.48 -11.50 -9.75
C LEU A 17 -1.74 -10.65 -9.80
N VAL A 18 -2.43 -10.50 -8.67
CA VAL A 18 -3.65 -9.71 -8.54
C VAL A 18 -3.52 -8.75 -7.37
N GLU A 19 -3.68 -7.46 -7.63
CA GLU A 19 -3.77 -6.45 -6.58
C GLU A 19 -5.24 -6.10 -6.29
N VAL A 20 -5.65 -6.26 -5.04
CA VAL A 20 -6.94 -5.82 -4.51
C VAL A 20 -6.74 -4.44 -3.89
N THR A 21 -7.33 -3.43 -4.51
CA THR A 21 -7.15 -2.01 -4.16
C THR A 21 -8.43 -1.19 -4.42
N GLY A 22 -8.32 0.13 -4.38
CA GLY A 22 -9.38 1.12 -4.60
C GLY A 22 -10.04 1.56 -3.30
N GLY A 23 -10.50 2.81 -3.22
CA GLY A 23 -11.12 3.36 -2.00
C GLY A 23 -10.39 2.93 -0.72
N GLU A 24 -11.13 2.30 0.20
CA GLU A 24 -10.57 1.39 1.20
C GLU A 24 -11.16 0.00 0.91
N PRO A 25 -10.39 -0.98 0.39
CA PRO A 25 -10.97 -2.25 -0.04
C PRO A 25 -11.57 -3.03 1.11
N LEU A 26 -10.96 -2.97 2.31
CA LEU A 26 -11.38 -3.72 3.49
C LEU A 26 -12.69 -3.21 4.11
N HIS A 27 -13.23 -2.10 3.62
CA HIS A 27 -14.56 -1.62 4.02
C HIS A 27 -15.70 -2.48 3.45
N GLN A 28 -15.43 -3.27 2.40
CA GLN A 28 -16.41 -4.16 1.77
C GLN A 28 -16.26 -5.58 2.35
N PRO A 29 -17.23 -6.11 3.12
CA PRO A 29 -17.11 -7.44 3.75
C PRO A 29 -16.81 -8.57 2.77
N GLU A 30 -17.31 -8.49 1.55
CA GLU A 30 -17.11 -9.51 0.51
C GLU A 30 -15.66 -9.58 0.00
N VAL A 31 -14.83 -8.57 0.27
CA VAL A 31 -13.43 -8.54 -0.16
C VAL A 31 -12.61 -9.65 0.50
N PHE A 32 -12.94 -10.00 1.75
CA PHE A 32 -12.23 -11.07 2.46
C PHE A 32 -12.42 -12.42 1.76
N THR A 33 -13.66 -12.72 1.35
CA THR A 33 -13.97 -13.92 0.56
C THR A 33 -13.34 -13.87 -0.82
N LEU A 34 -13.24 -12.68 -1.45
CA LEU A 34 -12.52 -12.52 -2.73
C LEU A 34 -11.04 -12.89 -2.59
N ILE A 35 -10.36 -12.32 -1.59
CA ILE A 35 -8.94 -12.55 -1.34
C ILE A 35 -8.70 -14.04 -1.04
N GLU A 36 -9.51 -14.64 -0.17
CA GLU A 36 -9.40 -16.07 0.17
C GLU A 36 -9.51 -16.97 -1.08
N ARG A 37 -10.50 -16.71 -1.94
CA ARG A 37 -10.73 -17.50 -3.16
C ARG A 37 -9.63 -17.31 -4.19
N LEU A 38 -9.12 -16.10 -4.37
CA LEU A 38 -7.97 -15.86 -5.25
C LEU A 38 -6.73 -16.62 -4.77
N CYS A 39 -6.43 -16.54 -3.47
CA CYS A 39 -5.33 -17.31 -2.88
C CYS A 39 -5.56 -18.83 -3.00
N ALA A 40 -6.79 -19.33 -2.86
CA ALA A 40 -7.13 -20.74 -3.04
C ALA A 40 -7.00 -21.23 -4.49
N ASP A 41 -7.31 -20.37 -5.45
CA ASP A 41 -7.10 -20.61 -6.88
C ASP A 41 -5.61 -20.49 -7.28
N GLY A 42 -4.73 -20.18 -6.32
CA GLY A 42 -3.28 -20.15 -6.49
C GLY A 42 -2.70 -18.84 -6.96
N TYR A 43 -3.47 -17.75 -7.03
CA TYR A 43 -2.94 -16.42 -7.39
C TYR A 43 -2.00 -15.88 -6.31
N GLU A 44 -1.02 -15.09 -6.74
CA GLU A 44 -0.30 -14.18 -5.85
C GLU A 44 -1.18 -12.94 -5.65
N VAL A 45 -1.60 -12.68 -4.40
CA VAL A 45 -2.54 -11.60 -4.09
C VAL A 45 -1.84 -10.51 -3.29
N LEU A 46 -1.90 -9.28 -3.79
CA LEU A 46 -1.52 -8.07 -3.08
C LEU A 46 -2.79 -7.36 -2.59
N VAL A 47 -2.73 -6.72 -1.43
CA VAL A 47 -3.84 -5.93 -0.87
C VAL A 47 -3.31 -4.57 -0.48
N GLU A 48 -3.69 -3.54 -1.23
CA GLU A 48 -3.35 -2.16 -0.89
C GLU A 48 -4.46 -1.54 -0.03
N THR A 49 -4.15 -1.25 1.23
CA THR A 49 -5.12 -0.71 2.22
C THR A 49 -4.60 0.55 2.88
N SER A 50 -5.50 1.44 3.33
CA SER A 50 -5.12 2.61 4.13
C SER A 50 -4.74 2.27 5.56
N GLY A 51 -5.00 1.04 6.03
CA GLY A 51 -4.78 0.67 7.43
C GLY A 51 -5.83 1.24 8.39
N ALA A 52 -6.96 1.76 7.89
CA ALA A 52 -8.08 2.23 8.71
C ALA A 52 -8.98 1.09 9.23
N ILE A 53 -8.98 -0.06 8.58
CA ILE A 53 -9.77 -1.25 8.94
C ILE A 53 -8.83 -2.33 9.50
N ASP A 54 -9.32 -3.13 10.45
CA ASP A 54 -8.59 -4.26 11.01
C ASP A 54 -8.19 -5.25 9.90
N ILE A 55 -6.89 -5.50 9.76
CA ILE A 55 -6.36 -6.42 8.73
C ILE A 55 -6.37 -7.89 9.15
N THR A 56 -6.69 -8.21 10.40
CA THR A 56 -6.70 -9.59 10.92
C THR A 56 -7.55 -10.57 10.07
N PRO A 57 -8.70 -10.18 9.50
CA PRO A 57 -9.51 -11.08 8.66
C PRO A 57 -8.96 -11.31 7.25
N VAL A 58 -7.91 -10.60 6.82
CA VAL A 58 -7.29 -10.81 5.50
C VAL A 58 -6.60 -12.18 5.49
N ASP A 59 -6.80 -12.94 4.41
CA ASP A 59 -6.15 -14.24 4.24
C ASP A 59 -4.62 -14.10 4.34
N SER A 60 -4.01 -14.81 5.29
CA SER A 60 -2.57 -14.75 5.57
C SER A 60 -1.65 -15.10 4.40
N ARG A 61 -2.17 -15.63 3.29
CA ARG A 61 -1.41 -15.85 2.04
C ARG A 61 -1.24 -14.58 1.23
N ALA A 62 -2.17 -13.62 1.31
CA ALA A 62 -2.06 -12.34 0.62
C ALA A 62 -0.97 -11.45 1.24
N HIS A 63 -0.33 -10.62 0.41
CA HIS A 63 0.65 -9.62 0.84
C HIS A 63 -0.04 -8.29 1.06
N ILE A 64 0.15 -7.69 2.23
CA ILE A 64 -0.46 -6.42 2.57
C ILE A 64 0.51 -5.29 2.24
N ILE A 65 0.02 -4.28 1.52
CA ILE A 65 0.70 -3.01 1.31
C ILE A 65 -0.10 -1.96 2.07
N MET A 66 0.37 -1.56 3.24
CA MET A 66 -0.31 -0.61 4.10
C MET A 66 0.16 0.81 3.84
N ASP A 67 -0.73 1.67 3.35
CA ASP A 67 -0.44 3.09 3.11
C ASP A 67 -0.71 3.93 4.36
N VAL A 68 0.35 4.19 5.14
CA VAL A 68 0.28 5.01 6.35
C VAL A 68 0.02 6.46 5.97
N LYS A 69 -1.13 6.96 6.42
CA LYS A 69 -1.60 8.30 6.09
C LYS A 69 -0.80 9.38 6.83
N CYS A 70 -0.02 10.14 6.05
CA CYS A 70 0.74 11.29 6.52
C CYS A 70 -0.17 12.51 6.78
N PRO A 71 0.28 13.51 7.57
CA PRO A 71 -0.50 14.72 7.85
C PRO A 71 -1.04 15.42 6.59
N GLY A 72 -0.24 15.51 5.52
CA GLY A 72 -0.64 16.12 4.26
C GLY A 72 -1.82 15.45 3.57
N SER A 73 -2.16 14.21 3.94
CA SER A 73 -3.31 13.48 3.41
C SER A 73 -4.64 13.91 4.06
N GLY A 74 -4.61 14.58 5.22
CA GLY A 74 -5.80 14.93 6.01
C GLY A 74 -6.57 13.72 6.59
N MET A 75 -5.98 12.52 6.56
CA MET A 75 -6.66 11.26 6.91
C MET A 75 -5.94 10.46 8.01
N MET A 76 -4.91 11.05 8.62
CA MET A 76 -4.09 10.42 9.67
C MET A 76 -4.92 9.91 10.85
N ASP A 77 -5.96 10.65 11.25
CA ASP A 77 -6.83 10.29 12.39
C ASP A 77 -7.68 9.02 12.15
N ARG A 78 -7.73 8.51 10.91
CA ARG A 78 -8.46 7.28 10.58
C ARG A 78 -7.63 6.02 10.71
N MET A 79 -6.32 6.13 10.95
CA MET A 79 -5.43 4.98 11.06
C MET A 79 -5.77 4.13 12.30
N ASP A 80 -5.94 2.81 12.10
CA ASP A 80 -5.81 1.86 13.21
C ASP A 80 -4.34 1.48 13.37
N TRP A 81 -3.64 2.21 14.25
CA TRP A 81 -2.22 2.00 14.50
C TRP A 81 -1.86 0.58 14.99
N LYS A 82 -2.83 -0.18 15.52
CA LYS A 82 -2.60 -1.59 15.90
C LYS A 82 -2.31 -2.48 14.70
N ASN A 83 -2.71 -2.07 13.50
CA ASN A 83 -2.41 -2.80 12.28
C ASN A 83 -0.91 -2.95 12.03
N LEU A 84 -0.07 -2.01 12.51
CA LEU A 84 1.39 -2.13 12.39
C LEU A 84 1.95 -3.35 13.14
N ASP A 85 1.27 -3.81 14.19
CA ASP A 85 1.64 -5.01 14.94
C ASP A 85 1.09 -6.29 14.33
N ARG A 86 0.16 -6.18 13.37
CA ARG A 86 -0.46 -7.30 12.67
C ARG A 86 0.24 -7.67 11.36
N LEU A 87 1.11 -6.78 10.84
CA LEU A 87 1.88 -7.02 9.62
C LEU A 87 2.95 -8.11 9.81
N ALA A 88 3.14 -8.93 8.78
CA ALA A 88 4.18 -9.93 8.69
C ALA A 88 5.40 -9.40 7.90
N GLY A 89 6.53 -10.11 7.98
CA GLY A 89 7.77 -9.68 7.30
C GLY A 89 7.72 -9.70 5.78
N LYS A 90 6.68 -10.30 5.19
CA LYS A 90 6.42 -10.33 3.74
C LYS A 90 5.59 -9.14 3.24
N ASP A 91 4.99 -8.39 4.15
CA ASP A 91 4.12 -7.25 3.85
C ASP A 91 4.96 -6.00 3.63
N GLU A 92 4.34 -4.88 3.30
CA GLU A 92 5.02 -3.61 3.05
C GLU A 92 4.29 -2.46 3.73
N ILE A 93 5.05 -1.49 4.21
CA ILE A 93 4.52 -0.22 4.72
C ILE A 93 4.90 0.88 3.74
N LYS A 94 3.90 1.55 3.19
CA LYS A 94 4.06 2.62 2.23
C LYS A 94 3.71 3.97 2.86
N PHE A 95 4.49 4.98 2.53
CA PHE A 95 4.19 6.37 2.82
C PHE A 95 4.17 7.15 1.50
N VAL A 96 3.03 7.74 1.15
CA VAL A 96 2.93 8.74 0.07
C VAL A 96 3.19 10.13 0.67
N LEU A 97 4.26 10.78 0.21
CA LEU A 97 4.81 12.00 0.81
C LEU A 97 4.57 13.20 -0.08
N LYS A 98 3.91 14.25 0.43
CA LYS A 98 3.66 15.49 -0.31
C LYS A 98 4.78 16.51 -0.16
N ASP A 99 5.40 16.60 1.01
CA ASP A 99 6.38 17.62 1.33
C ASP A 99 7.33 17.19 2.46
N ARG A 100 8.13 18.13 2.98
CA ARG A 100 9.08 17.87 4.06
C ARG A 100 8.38 17.53 5.38
N THR A 101 7.18 18.05 5.64
CA THR A 101 6.41 17.74 6.87
C THR A 101 6.02 16.28 6.89
N ASP A 102 5.52 15.76 5.77
CA ASP A 102 5.18 14.33 5.63
C ASP A 102 6.43 13.45 5.77
N TYR A 103 7.55 13.85 5.18
CA TYR A 103 8.81 13.13 5.29
C TYR A 103 9.30 13.02 6.75
N GLU A 104 9.30 14.13 7.49
CA GLU A 104 9.70 14.17 8.91
C GLU A 104 8.78 13.31 9.78
N PHE A 105 7.48 13.34 9.50
CA PHE A 105 6.50 12.48 10.13
C PHE A 105 6.78 11.00 9.86
N ALA A 106 7.02 10.63 8.60
CA ALA A 106 7.31 9.25 8.21
C ALA A 106 8.60 8.75 8.87
N ARG A 107 9.67 9.57 8.90
CA ARG A 107 10.93 9.25 9.59
C ARG A 107 10.72 8.99 11.08
N THR A 108 9.96 9.85 11.73
CA THR A 108 9.62 9.71 13.16
C THR A 108 8.80 8.45 13.42
N THR A 109 7.83 8.15 12.54
CA THR A 109 6.97 6.97 12.63
C THR A 109 7.76 5.68 12.46
N ILE A 110 8.66 5.61 11.47
CA ILE A 110 9.57 4.48 11.26
C ILE A 110 10.37 4.19 12.52
N THR A 111 10.97 5.23 13.11
CA THR A 111 11.81 5.09 14.31
C THR A 111 10.98 4.65 15.52
N ARG A 112 9.85 5.32 15.76
CA ARG A 112 8.97 5.07 16.91
C ARG A 112 8.42 3.65 16.92
N HIS A 113 8.04 3.12 15.76
CA HIS A 113 7.43 1.80 15.63
C HIS A 113 8.40 0.70 15.17
N ARG A 114 9.68 1.05 14.95
CA ARG A 114 10.75 0.16 14.45
C ARG A 114 10.35 -0.53 13.15
N LEU A 115 9.74 0.21 12.23
CA LEU A 115 9.07 -0.36 11.05
C LEU A 115 10.01 -1.11 10.12
N ALA A 116 11.22 -0.58 9.90
CA ALA A 116 12.21 -1.21 9.03
C ALA A 116 12.76 -2.55 9.56
N GLU A 117 12.54 -2.85 10.85
CA GLU A 117 12.87 -4.15 11.44
C GLU A 117 11.75 -5.18 11.26
N ARG A 118 10.54 -4.74 10.89
CA ARG A 118 9.36 -5.59 10.76
C ARG A 118 9.19 -6.07 9.33
N CYS A 119 9.17 -5.14 8.38
CA CYS A 119 8.96 -5.42 6.96
C CYS A 119 9.50 -4.28 6.07
N PRO A 120 9.61 -4.46 4.74
CA PRO A 120 9.99 -3.39 3.83
C PRO A 120 9.17 -2.10 4.00
N VAL A 121 9.89 -0.97 4.04
CA VAL A 121 9.28 0.37 4.09
C VAL A 121 9.52 1.09 2.77
N LEU A 122 8.46 1.67 2.23
CA LEU A 122 8.39 2.27 0.90
C LEU A 122 8.04 3.75 1.04
N PHE A 123 8.86 4.61 0.43
CA PHE A 123 8.59 6.04 0.31
C PHE A 123 8.23 6.35 -1.14
N SER A 124 7.05 6.95 -1.33
CA SER A 124 6.55 7.32 -2.65
C SER A 124 6.28 8.82 -2.71
N PRO A 125 6.85 9.56 -3.66
CA PRO A 125 6.54 10.97 -3.80
C PRO A 125 5.13 11.14 -4.35
N SER A 126 4.34 12.05 -3.76
CA SER A 126 3.06 12.45 -4.33
C SER A 126 3.29 13.06 -5.71
N PHE A 127 2.71 12.43 -6.74
CA PHE A 127 3.00 12.78 -8.13
C PHE A 127 2.64 14.24 -8.44
N GLY A 128 3.60 14.99 -8.97
CA GLY A 128 3.45 16.41 -9.30
C GLY A 128 3.55 17.36 -8.11
N GLU A 129 3.63 16.85 -6.88
CA GLU A 129 3.77 17.67 -5.66
C GLU A 129 5.17 17.58 -5.06
N LEU A 130 5.78 16.40 -5.04
CA LEU A 130 7.14 16.19 -4.55
C LEU A 130 8.05 15.65 -5.67
N ASP A 131 9.18 16.31 -5.90
CA ASP A 131 10.18 15.84 -6.86
C ASP A 131 10.81 14.52 -6.38
N PRO A 132 10.76 13.42 -7.16
CA PRO A 132 11.44 12.17 -6.85
C PRO A 132 12.92 12.33 -6.49
N ARG A 133 13.63 13.25 -7.14
CA ARG A 133 15.04 13.52 -6.84
C ARG A 133 15.19 14.08 -5.43
N GLN A 134 14.38 15.08 -5.08
CA GLN A 134 14.42 15.70 -3.77
C GLN A 134 14.13 14.70 -2.64
N LEU A 135 13.11 13.84 -2.82
CA LEU A 135 12.82 12.77 -1.86
C LEU A 135 14.00 11.80 -1.71
N SER A 136 14.65 11.45 -2.83
CA SER A 136 15.80 10.56 -2.83
C SER A 136 17.00 11.18 -2.10
N GLU A 137 17.27 12.47 -2.32
CA GLU A 137 18.32 13.22 -1.62
C GLU A 137 18.07 13.23 -0.10
N TRP A 138 16.84 13.48 0.34
CA TRP A 138 16.49 13.40 1.76
C TRP A 138 16.76 12.02 2.38
N VAL A 139 16.34 10.96 1.70
CA VAL A 139 16.57 9.57 2.18
C VAL A 139 18.06 9.24 2.26
N LEU A 140 18.86 9.72 1.30
CA LEU A 140 20.31 9.53 1.29
C LEU A 140 21.00 10.29 2.44
N ASP A 141 20.63 11.55 2.65
CA ASP A 141 21.18 12.39 3.72
C ASP A 141 20.92 11.79 5.10
N ASP A 142 19.70 11.32 5.35
CA ASP A 142 19.30 10.71 6.62
C ASP A 142 19.65 9.21 6.72
N LYS A 143 20.17 8.61 5.64
CA LYS A 143 20.54 7.18 5.55
C LYS A 143 19.40 6.25 5.96
N LEU A 144 18.17 6.57 5.53
CA LEU A 144 17.00 5.82 5.94
C LEU A 144 16.94 4.44 5.27
N PRO A 145 16.62 3.37 6.02
CA PRO A 145 16.49 2.02 5.48
C PRO A 145 15.13 1.84 4.79
N VAL A 146 14.89 2.60 3.72
CA VAL A 146 13.63 2.60 2.96
C VAL A 146 13.92 2.42 1.47
N ARG A 147 12.91 1.99 0.70
CA ARG A 147 12.97 1.97 -0.77
C ARG A 147 12.16 3.13 -1.33
N ILE A 148 12.72 3.86 -2.29
CA ILE A 148 11.95 4.84 -3.07
C ILE A 148 11.14 4.10 -4.14
N GLN A 149 9.83 4.32 -4.16
CA GLN A 149 8.91 3.73 -5.13
C GLN A 149 8.12 4.82 -5.85
N LEU A 150 8.34 4.95 -7.16
CA LEU A 150 7.58 5.86 -7.99
C LEU A 150 6.22 5.25 -8.37
N GLN A 151 5.22 6.10 -8.55
CA GLN A 151 3.96 5.73 -9.18
C GLN A 151 4.17 5.55 -10.69
N LEU A 152 4.90 4.49 -11.08
CA LEU A 152 5.39 4.27 -12.44
C LEU A 152 4.29 4.37 -13.51
N HIS A 153 3.07 3.92 -13.20
CA HIS A 153 1.93 4.02 -14.11
C HIS A 153 1.65 5.46 -14.57
N LYS A 154 1.91 6.48 -13.73
CA LYS A 154 1.72 7.90 -14.11
C LYS A 154 2.80 8.45 -15.03
N PHE A 155 3.90 7.71 -15.21
CA PHE A 155 4.95 8.04 -16.19
C PHE A 155 4.76 7.29 -17.51
N ILE A 156 4.08 6.15 -17.48
CA ILE A 156 3.83 5.29 -18.65
C ILE A 156 2.55 5.74 -19.38
N TRP A 157 1.47 6.01 -18.63
CA TRP A 157 0.18 6.44 -19.16
C TRP A 157 -0.15 7.87 -18.71
N ASP A 158 -1.21 8.43 -19.31
CA ASP A 158 -1.77 9.69 -18.82
C ASP A 158 -2.10 9.55 -17.32
N PRO A 159 -1.66 10.50 -16.45
CA PRO A 159 -1.81 10.38 -14.99
C PRO A 159 -3.25 10.23 -14.49
N HIS A 160 -4.25 10.53 -15.32
CA HIS A 160 -5.67 10.40 -15.01
C HIS A 160 -6.34 9.21 -15.72
N MET A 161 -5.61 8.47 -16.53
CA MET A 161 -6.12 7.28 -17.21
C MET A 161 -6.43 6.17 -16.20
N LYS A 162 -7.57 5.50 -16.38
CA LYS A 162 -8.02 4.39 -15.53
C LYS A 162 -8.03 3.09 -16.33
N GLY A 163 -7.77 1.97 -15.66
CA GLY A 163 -7.82 0.63 -16.26
C GLY A 163 -6.62 0.32 -17.15
N VAL A 164 -5.44 0.77 -16.73
CA VAL A 164 -4.15 0.57 -17.41
C VAL A 164 -3.25 -0.38 -16.66
#